data_AF-A0A9Y2IQD2-F1
#
_entry.id   AF-A0A9Y2IQD2-F1
#
_cell.length_a   1.000
_cell.length_b   1.000
_cell.length_c   1.000
_cell.angle_alpha   90.00
_cell.angle_beta   90.00
_cell.angle_gamma   90.00
#
_symmetry.space_group_name_H-M   'P 1'
#
loop_
_entity.id
_entity.type
_entity.pdbx_description
1 polymer ?
#
loop_
_entity_poly.entity_id
_entity_poly.type
_entity_poly.pdbx_seq_one_letter_code
_entity_poly.pdbx_strand_id
1 'polypeptide(L)'
;MVEMSPSAAREFWKALMDNASALVADAHTLLAAGSYGRARSLSVLAQEELGKARWIYEEFSFSWNEGDETPRAVDKLAQHGRSHTAKYLEAVVFGDELAEFRGDYSRIRELVSNLDTWEKTYARRQEEAELAAREANRAKQRGFYVDRADDGSVQSPTAVPAGTTDADLQTAAQVIEMLLIRDHTRMKHDATTPYDSTHEQQFRLLPVAHPEDWAAFLDAGSRGKPDPAETTARSAEPAGEKPEIPSDQENDQAAES
;
A
#
# COMPACT_ATOMS: atom_id res chain seq x y z
N MET A 1 -18.75 0.05 -22.33
CA MET A 1 -18.67 -0.99 -21.28
C MET A 1 -17.30 -1.63 -21.41
N VAL A 2 -16.58 -1.81 -20.31
CA VAL A 2 -15.33 -2.60 -20.29
C VAL A 2 -15.67 -3.88 -19.55
N GLU A 3 -15.77 -4.99 -20.29
CA GLU A 3 -16.07 -6.32 -19.76
C GLU A 3 -14.77 -7.11 -19.68
N MET A 4 -14.59 -7.89 -18.60
CA MET A 4 -13.43 -8.75 -18.42
C MET A 4 -13.78 -9.96 -17.57
N SER A 5 -13.04 -11.06 -17.76
CA SER A 5 -13.11 -12.20 -16.84
C SER A 5 -12.45 -11.86 -15.50
N PRO A 6 -12.82 -12.53 -14.39
CA PRO A 6 -12.15 -12.43 -13.11
C PRO A 6 -10.63 -12.68 -13.18
N SER A 7 -10.18 -13.66 -13.95
CA SER A 7 -8.74 -13.88 -14.21
C SER A 7 -8.05 -12.67 -14.88
N ALA A 8 -8.63 -12.10 -15.94
CA ALA A 8 -8.09 -10.92 -16.62
C ALA A 8 -8.14 -9.68 -15.70
N ALA A 9 -9.20 -9.55 -14.91
CA ALA A 9 -9.33 -8.50 -13.90
C ALA A 9 -8.24 -8.60 -12.83
N ARG A 10 -7.89 -9.83 -12.40
CA ARG A 10 -6.82 -10.05 -11.42
C ARG A 10 -5.46 -9.64 -11.97
N GLU A 11 -5.15 -10.04 -13.19
CA GLU A 11 -3.92 -9.63 -13.88
C GLU A 11 -3.83 -8.10 -13.99
N PHE A 12 -4.92 -7.47 -14.45
CA PHE A 12 -4.97 -6.03 -14.58
C PHE A 12 -4.84 -5.30 -13.23
N TRP A 13 -5.53 -5.78 -12.19
CA TRP A 13 -5.42 -5.25 -10.83
C TRP A 13 -3.99 -5.33 -10.31
N LYS A 14 -3.29 -6.46 -10.48
CA LYS A 14 -1.89 -6.61 -10.07
C LYS A 14 -0.97 -5.66 -10.82
N ALA A 15 -1.18 -5.46 -12.13
CA ALA A 15 -0.41 -4.50 -12.92
C ALA A 15 -0.61 -3.06 -12.43
N LEU A 16 -1.83 -2.69 -12.04
CA LEU A 16 -2.12 -1.38 -11.44
C LEU A 16 -1.42 -1.20 -10.10
N MET A 17 -1.46 -2.21 -9.22
CA MET A 17 -0.80 -2.17 -7.91
C MET A 17 0.73 -2.16 -8.00
N ASP A 18 1.29 -2.89 -8.97
CA ASP A 18 2.72 -2.88 -9.25
C ASP A 18 3.17 -1.50 -9.73
N ASN A 19 2.45 -0.91 -10.71
CA ASN A 19 2.74 0.43 -11.19
C ASN A 19 2.59 1.49 -10.09
N ALA A 20 1.52 1.43 -9.29
CA ALA A 20 1.30 2.35 -8.17
C ALA A 20 2.45 2.32 -7.16
N SER A 21 2.90 1.13 -6.75
CA SER A 21 4.01 0.98 -5.80
C SER A 21 5.37 1.36 -6.40
N ALA A 22 5.59 1.13 -7.71
CA ALA A 22 6.79 1.60 -8.41
C ALA A 22 6.83 3.14 -8.47
N LEU A 23 5.70 3.79 -8.80
CA LEU A 23 5.60 5.25 -8.81
C LEU A 23 5.90 5.88 -7.44
N VAL A 24 5.50 5.23 -6.34
CA VAL A 24 5.86 5.66 -4.97
C VAL A 24 7.38 5.56 -4.74
N ALA A 25 8.01 4.46 -5.14
CA ALA A 25 9.46 4.28 -4.99
C ALA A 25 10.27 5.30 -5.81
N ASP A 26 9.82 5.57 -7.04
CA ASP A 26 10.43 6.58 -7.91
C ASP A 26 10.22 7.99 -7.33
N ALA A 27 9.02 8.30 -6.84
CA ALA A 27 8.73 9.56 -6.15
C ALA A 27 9.64 9.78 -4.94
N HIS A 28 9.86 8.73 -4.14
CA HIS A 28 10.75 8.78 -2.99
C HIS A 28 12.20 9.07 -3.40
N THR A 29 12.68 8.44 -4.47
CA THR A 29 14.01 8.72 -5.03
C THR A 29 14.15 10.18 -5.49
N LEU A 30 13.13 10.71 -6.18
CA LEU A 30 13.12 12.10 -6.63
C LEU A 30 12.99 13.10 -5.47
N LEU A 31 12.27 12.74 -4.42
CA LEU A 31 12.15 13.54 -3.20
C LEU A 31 13.51 13.68 -2.52
N ALA A 32 14.24 12.57 -2.35
CA ALA A 32 15.59 12.58 -1.79
C ALA A 32 16.58 13.41 -2.63
N ALA A 33 16.36 13.50 -3.95
CA ALA A 33 17.13 14.34 -4.85
C ALA A 33 16.67 15.82 -4.89
N GLY A 34 15.69 16.22 -4.08
CA GLY A 34 15.14 17.58 -4.04
C GLY A 34 14.27 17.95 -5.25
N SER A 35 13.86 16.98 -6.08
CA SER A 35 12.99 17.20 -7.24
C SER A 35 11.51 17.15 -6.84
N TYR A 36 11.11 18.05 -5.93
CA TYR A 36 9.80 18.06 -5.28
C TYR A 36 8.62 18.07 -6.24
N GLY A 37 8.67 18.89 -7.29
CA GLY A 37 7.59 18.95 -8.29
C GLY A 37 7.31 17.58 -8.93
N ARG A 38 8.36 16.89 -9.37
CA ARG A 38 8.22 15.55 -9.96
C ARG A 38 7.79 14.50 -8.95
N ALA A 39 8.37 14.52 -7.75
CA ALA A 39 7.98 13.61 -6.68
C ALA A 39 6.48 13.71 -6.39
N ARG A 40 5.97 14.94 -6.20
CA ARG A 40 4.53 15.18 -5.99
C ARG A 40 3.69 14.70 -7.17
N SER A 41 4.11 14.92 -8.41
CA SER A 41 3.39 14.44 -9.59
C SER A 41 3.32 12.91 -9.67
N LEU A 42 4.40 12.22 -9.31
CA LEU A 42 4.40 10.74 -9.27
C LEU A 42 3.52 10.21 -8.14
N SER A 43 3.48 10.86 -6.96
CA SER A 43 2.55 10.52 -5.89
C SER A 43 1.09 10.62 -6.36
N VAL A 44 0.73 11.68 -7.10
CA VAL A 44 -0.62 11.84 -7.67
C VAL A 44 -0.93 10.73 -8.67
N LEU A 45 0.02 10.38 -9.56
CA LEU A 45 -0.15 9.28 -10.50
C LEU A 45 -0.35 7.95 -9.78
N ALA A 46 0.41 7.66 -8.72
CA ALA A 46 0.26 6.46 -7.92
C ALA A 46 -1.16 6.34 -7.34
N GLN A 47 -1.72 7.44 -6.83
CA GLN A 47 -3.11 7.47 -6.35
C GLN A 47 -4.13 7.32 -7.48
N GLU A 48 -3.87 7.85 -8.68
CA GLU A 48 -4.75 7.58 -9.83
C GLU A 48 -4.75 6.10 -10.25
N GLU A 49 -3.60 5.41 -10.16
CA GLU A 49 -3.51 3.98 -10.40
C GLU A 49 -4.28 3.18 -9.34
N LEU A 50 -4.14 3.57 -8.06
CA LEU A 50 -4.93 3.02 -6.96
C LEU A 50 -6.44 3.19 -7.18
N GLY A 51 -6.90 4.37 -7.62
CA GLY A 51 -8.32 4.61 -7.90
C GLY A 51 -8.89 3.66 -8.97
N LYS A 52 -8.13 3.37 -10.02
CA LYS A 52 -8.52 2.34 -10.99
C LYS A 52 -8.53 0.96 -10.36
N ALA A 53 -7.51 0.63 -9.56
CA ALA A 53 -7.40 -0.67 -8.90
C ALA A 53 -8.59 -0.91 -7.97
N ARG A 54 -9.07 0.13 -7.27
CA ARG A 54 -10.28 0.09 -6.45
C ARG A 54 -11.51 -0.31 -7.25
N TRP A 55 -11.76 0.29 -8.41
CA TRP A 55 -12.91 -0.08 -9.25
C TRP A 55 -12.88 -1.55 -9.70
N ILE A 56 -11.70 -2.08 -10.03
CA ILE A 56 -11.55 -3.51 -10.36
C ILE A 56 -11.80 -4.38 -9.13
N TYR A 57 -11.21 -4.01 -8.00
CA TYR A 57 -11.30 -4.77 -6.75
C TYR A 57 -12.73 -4.85 -6.23
N GLU A 58 -13.48 -3.74 -6.27
CA GLU A 58 -14.88 -3.69 -5.87
C GLU A 58 -15.75 -4.66 -6.68
N GLU A 59 -15.53 -4.76 -7.99
CA GLU A 59 -16.32 -5.62 -8.87
C GLU A 59 -15.96 -7.11 -8.72
N PHE A 60 -14.68 -7.43 -8.58
CA PHE A 60 -14.19 -8.82 -8.73
C PHE A 60 -13.72 -9.51 -7.46
N SER A 61 -13.55 -8.80 -6.34
CA SER A 61 -12.98 -9.39 -5.11
C SER A 61 -13.72 -10.65 -4.64
N PHE A 62 -15.04 -10.69 -4.77
CA PHE A 62 -15.83 -11.88 -4.45
C PHE A 62 -15.59 -13.03 -5.44
N SER A 63 -15.63 -12.78 -6.75
CA SER A 63 -15.37 -13.80 -7.77
C SER A 63 -13.98 -14.43 -7.62
N TRP A 64 -12.97 -13.66 -7.22
CA TRP A 64 -11.62 -14.18 -6.95
C TRP A 64 -11.55 -15.15 -5.76
N ASN A 65 -12.49 -15.09 -4.81
CA ASN A 65 -12.51 -16.02 -3.67
C ASN A 65 -12.97 -17.42 -4.09
N GLU A 66 -13.93 -17.49 -5.01
CA GLU A 66 -14.58 -18.73 -5.45
C GLU A 66 -13.97 -19.32 -6.71
N GLY A 67 -13.13 -18.55 -7.41
CA GLY A 67 -12.65 -18.93 -8.74
C GLY A 67 -13.76 -18.89 -9.80
N ASP A 68 -14.79 -18.06 -9.56
CA ASP A 68 -15.77 -17.72 -10.59
C ASP A 68 -15.02 -17.05 -11.75
N GLU A 69 -15.32 -17.47 -12.98
CA GLU A 69 -14.73 -16.91 -14.20
C GLU A 69 -15.78 -16.19 -15.07
N THR A 70 -17.00 -16.01 -14.56
CA THR A 70 -18.08 -15.30 -15.27
C THR A 70 -17.65 -13.86 -15.54
N PRO A 71 -17.61 -13.41 -16.82
CA PRO A 71 -17.26 -12.04 -17.15
C PRO A 71 -18.21 -11.01 -16.53
N ARG A 72 -17.65 -9.87 -16.12
CA ARG A 72 -18.41 -8.76 -15.54
C ARG A 72 -17.99 -7.43 -16.15
N ALA A 73 -18.93 -6.49 -16.16
CA ALA A 73 -18.72 -5.14 -16.62
C ALA A 73 -18.20 -4.26 -15.46
N VAL A 74 -17.13 -3.52 -15.69
CA VAL A 74 -16.65 -2.50 -14.75
C VAL A 74 -17.13 -1.12 -15.22
N ASP A 75 -18.35 -0.75 -14.83
CA ASP A 75 -18.98 0.48 -15.31
C ASP A 75 -18.21 1.74 -14.92
N LYS A 76 -17.69 1.80 -13.68
CA LYS A 76 -16.84 2.91 -13.22
C LYS A 76 -15.62 3.10 -14.12
N LEU A 77 -14.98 2.02 -14.56
CA LEU A 77 -13.83 2.09 -15.45
C LEU A 77 -14.23 2.61 -16.85
N ALA A 78 -15.38 2.18 -17.37
CA ALA A 78 -15.89 2.66 -18.65
C ALA A 78 -16.24 4.16 -18.62
N GLN A 79 -16.84 4.63 -17.52
CA GLN A 79 -17.29 6.01 -17.36
C GLN A 79 -16.14 6.96 -16.99
N HIS A 80 -15.21 6.50 -16.14
CA HIS A 80 -14.24 7.36 -15.47
C HIS A 80 -12.78 6.97 -15.70
N GLY A 81 -12.49 5.90 -16.45
CA GLY A 81 -11.12 5.42 -16.71
C GLY A 81 -10.16 6.46 -17.30
N ARG A 82 -10.70 7.44 -18.05
CA ARG A 82 -9.93 8.56 -18.63
C ARG A 82 -9.93 9.83 -17.77
N SER A 83 -10.72 9.87 -16.70
CA SER A 83 -10.81 11.04 -15.82
C SER A 83 -9.78 10.94 -14.71
N HIS A 84 -8.71 11.73 -14.82
CA HIS A 84 -7.68 11.86 -13.78
C HIS A 84 -8.29 12.24 -12.43
N THR A 85 -9.19 13.22 -12.42
CA THR A 85 -9.88 13.69 -11.22
C THR A 85 -10.70 12.58 -10.57
N ALA A 86 -11.47 11.79 -11.35
CA ALA A 86 -12.31 10.73 -10.79
C ALA A 86 -11.46 9.60 -10.17
N LYS A 87 -10.37 9.21 -10.85
CA LYS A 87 -9.43 8.21 -10.31
C LYS A 87 -8.80 8.68 -8.99
N TYR A 88 -8.33 9.92 -8.95
CA TYR A 88 -7.74 10.48 -7.73
C TYR A 88 -8.76 10.60 -6.60
N LEU A 89 -9.97 11.09 -6.92
CA LEU A 89 -11.07 11.20 -5.96
C LEU A 89 -11.38 9.85 -5.31
N GLU A 90 -11.45 8.77 -6.09
CA GLU A 90 -11.64 7.42 -5.57
C GLU A 90 -10.59 7.05 -4.53
N ALA A 91 -9.31 7.34 -4.79
CA ALA A 91 -8.21 7.06 -3.87
C ALA A 91 -8.27 7.92 -2.60
N VAL A 92 -8.66 9.20 -2.70
CA VAL A 92 -8.82 10.10 -1.54
C VAL A 92 -9.93 9.61 -0.63
N VAL A 93 -11.11 9.31 -1.20
CA VAL A 93 -12.26 8.82 -0.43
C VAL A 93 -11.92 7.50 0.24
N PHE A 94 -11.23 6.60 -0.45
CA PHE A 94 -10.74 5.36 0.14
C PHE A 94 -9.72 5.62 1.28
N GLY A 95 -8.87 6.64 1.13
CA GLY A 95 -7.89 7.05 2.14
C GLY A 95 -8.49 7.58 3.44
N ASP A 96 -9.76 8.02 3.45
CA ASP A 96 -10.44 8.43 4.68
C ASP A 96 -10.54 7.30 5.71
N GLU A 97 -10.53 6.05 5.25
CA GLU A 97 -10.56 4.86 6.09
C GLU A 97 -9.19 4.54 6.72
N LEU A 98 -8.11 5.22 6.32
CA LEU A 98 -6.74 4.87 6.74
C LEU A 98 -6.54 4.96 8.26
N ALA A 99 -7.06 6.01 8.90
CA ALA A 99 -6.94 6.18 10.35
C ALA A 99 -7.61 5.03 11.11
N GLU A 100 -8.86 4.71 10.74
CA GLU A 100 -9.61 3.59 11.31
C GLU A 100 -8.92 2.26 11.06
N PHE A 101 -8.43 2.04 9.84
CA PHE A 101 -7.68 0.85 9.45
C PHE A 101 -6.43 0.64 10.30
N ARG A 102 -5.80 1.71 10.79
CA ARG A 102 -4.65 1.68 11.70
C ARG A 102 -5.04 1.65 13.19
N GLY A 103 -6.33 1.53 13.51
CA GLY A 103 -6.85 1.50 14.87
C GLY A 103 -6.99 2.87 15.53
N ASP A 104 -6.86 3.96 14.77
CA ASP A 104 -7.16 5.32 15.24
C ASP A 104 -8.65 5.63 15.05
N TYR A 105 -9.41 5.46 16.13
CA TYR A 105 -10.86 5.74 16.19
C TYR A 105 -11.19 7.13 16.74
N SER A 106 -10.22 8.03 16.87
CA SER A 106 -10.44 9.39 17.43
C SER A 106 -11.53 10.16 16.66
N ARG A 107 -11.51 10.10 15.32
CA ARG A 107 -12.48 10.76 14.43
C ARG A 107 -13.92 10.25 14.58
N ILE A 108 -14.11 8.95 14.80
CA ILE A 108 -15.45 8.37 15.00
C ILE A 108 -16.06 8.92 16.29
N ARG A 109 -15.25 9.08 17.33
CA ARG A 109 -15.67 9.66 18.60
C ARG A 109 -16.17 11.09 18.44
N GLU A 110 -15.51 11.88 17.59
CA GLU A 110 -15.93 13.25 17.27
C GLU A 110 -17.21 13.30 16.43
N LEU A 111 -17.36 12.40 15.45
CA LEU A 111 -18.58 12.34 14.61
C LEU A 111 -19.82 11.96 15.43
N VAL A 112 -19.69 10.98 16.34
CA VAL A 112 -20.79 10.56 17.22
C VAL A 112 -21.19 11.70 18.19
N SER A 113 -20.24 12.58 18.54
CA SER A 113 -20.51 13.74 19.39
C SER A 113 -21.15 14.93 18.66
N ASN A 114 -21.02 15.00 17.32
CA ASN A 114 -21.55 16.06 16.49
C ASN A 114 -22.52 15.47 15.45
N LEU A 115 -23.76 15.22 15.87
CA LEU A 115 -24.91 14.84 15.03
C LEU A 115 -25.35 15.97 14.08
N ASP A 116 -24.41 16.62 13.39
CA ASP A 116 -24.77 17.26 12.12
C ASP A 116 -25.31 16.14 11.21
N THR A 117 -26.35 16.41 10.43
CA THR A 117 -26.97 15.38 9.59
C THR A 117 -25.88 14.73 8.73
N TRP A 118 -25.75 13.39 8.82
CA TRP A 118 -24.78 12.59 8.07
C TRP A 118 -24.62 13.03 6.61
N GLU A 119 -25.73 13.41 5.97
CA GLU A 119 -25.80 13.98 4.63
C GLU A 119 -24.94 15.24 4.43
N LYS A 120 -24.93 16.19 5.39
CA LYS A 120 -24.10 17.39 5.33
C LYS A 120 -22.63 17.05 5.48
N THR A 121 -22.29 16.16 6.40
CA THR A 121 -20.90 15.71 6.58
C THR A 121 -20.40 15.01 5.33
N TYR A 122 -21.23 14.16 4.72
CA TYR A 122 -20.94 13.48 3.48
C TYR A 122 -20.77 14.47 2.31
N ALA A 123 -21.69 15.41 2.12
CA ALA A 123 -21.63 16.41 1.06
C ALA A 123 -20.37 17.29 1.17
N ARG A 124 -20.02 17.75 2.39
CA ARG A 124 -18.80 18.51 2.63
C ARG A 124 -17.54 17.71 2.25
N ARG A 125 -17.48 16.43 2.63
CA ARG A 125 -16.34 15.57 2.27
C ARG A 125 -16.22 15.38 0.76
N GLN A 126 -17.35 15.18 0.08
CA GLN A 126 -17.38 15.10 -1.38
C GLN A 126 -16.79 16.37 -2.03
N GLU A 127 -17.20 17.56 -1.56
CA GLU A 127 -16.69 18.84 -2.06
C GLU A 127 -15.19 19.04 -1.78
N GLU A 128 -14.75 18.71 -0.57
CA GLU A 128 -13.33 18.75 -0.16
C GLU A 128 -12.47 17.82 -1.03
N ALA A 129 -12.93 16.59 -1.26
CA ALA A 129 -12.23 15.60 -2.04
C ALA A 129 -12.18 15.98 -3.54
N GLU A 130 -13.24 16.58 -4.08
CA GLU A 130 -13.23 17.12 -5.45
C GLU A 130 -12.25 18.29 -5.61
N LEU A 131 -12.19 19.18 -4.62
CA LEU A 131 -11.22 20.28 -4.61
C LEU A 131 -9.79 19.72 -4.58
N ALA A 132 -9.53 18.75 -3.71
CA ALA A 132 -8.24 18.05 -3.62
C ALA A 132 -7.87 17.39 -4.95
N ALA A 133 -8.81 16.73 -5.63
CA ALA A 133 -8.57 16.09 -6.92
C ALA A 133 -8.23 17.10 -8.03
N ARG A 134 -8.90 18.26 -8.05
CA ARG A 134 -8.56 19.34 -8.99
C ARG A 134 -7.17 19.93 -8.69
N GLU A 135 -6.84 20.13 -7.42
CA GLU A 135 -5.53 20.61 -7.02
C GLU A 135 -4.42 19.61 -7.37
N ALA A 136 -4.64 18.33 -7.07
CA ALA A 136 -3.72 17.24 -7.40
C ALA A 136 -3.45 17.15 -8.90
N ASN A 137 -4.49 17.27 -9.74
CA ASN A 137 -4.28 17.29 -11.18
C ASN A 137 -3.44 18.50 -11.63
N ARG A 138 -3.62 19.68 -11.03
CA ARG A 138 -2.74 20.84 -11.30
C ARG A 138 -1.32 20.63 -10.79
N ALA A 139 -1.16 20.05 -9.59
CA ALA A 139 0.14 19.73 -9.02
C ALA A 139 0.91 18.75 -9.92
N LYS A 140 0.21 17.72 -10.43
CA LYS A 140 0.73 16.78 -11.41
C LYS A 140 1.27 17.47 -12.66
N GLN A 141 0.50 18.41 -13.24
CA GLN A 141 0.95 19.17 -14.41
C GLN A 141 2.19 20.02 -14.10
N ARG A 142 2.20 20.74 -12.97
CA ARG A 142 3.34 21.58 -12.55
C ARG A 142 4.65 20.82 -12.36
N GLY A 143 4.60 19.53 -12.01
CA GLY A 143 5.81 18.73 -11.84
C GLY A 143 6.37 18.13 -13.13
N PHE A 144 5.68 18.23 -14.27
CA PHE A 144 6.18 17.71 -15.54
C PHE A 144 6.35 18.77 -16.64
N TYR A 145 5.55 19.82 -16.63
CA TYR A 145 5.51 20.81 -17.69
C TYR A 145 6.05 22.16 -17.24
N VAL A 146 6.77 22.82 -18.14
CA VAL A 146 7.04 24.25 -18.04
C VAL A 146 5.84 24.99 -18.61
N ASP A 147 5.32 25.96 -17.87
CA ASP A 147 4.13 26.70 -18.25
C ASP A 147 4.32 28.21 -18.01
N ARG A 148 3.37 29.02 -18.47
CA ARG A 148 3.35 30.47 -18.26
C ARG A 148 2.09 30.86 -17.48
N ALA A 149 2.29 31.49 -16.32
CA ALA A 149 1.19 31.98 -15.49
C ALA A 149 0.49 33.20 -16.14
N ASP A 150 -0.68 33.57 -15.62
CA ASP A 150 -1.49 34.68 -16.12
C ASP A 150 -0.76 36.05 -16.06
N ASP A 151 0.17 36.22 -15.13
CA ASP A 151 1.04 37.39 -15.01
C ASP A 151 2.24 37.38 -15.97
N GLY A 152 2.36 36.33 -16.79
CA GLY A 152 3.42 36.12 -17.75
C GLY A 152 4.69 35.48 -17.18
N SER A 153 4.73 35.14 -15.89
CA SER A 153 5.87 34.44 -15.25
C SER A 153 6.00 33.00 -15.72
N VAL A 154 7.23 32.48 -15.79
CA VAL A 154 7.52 31.09 -16.17
C VAL A 154 7.45 30.20 -14.93
N GLN A 155 6.62 29.15 -15.00
CA GLN A 155 6.54 28.10 -14.00
C GLN A 155 7.35 26.89 -14.48
N SER A 156 8.16 26.31 -13.60
CA SER A 156 9.01 25.15 -13.90
C SER A 156 8.84 24.08 -12.83
N PRO A 157 8.91 22.78 -13.18
CA PRO A 157 8.96 21.69 -12.21
C PRO A 157 10.07 21.83 -11.16
N THR A 158 11.18 22.49 -11.51
CA THR A 158 12.32 22.72 -10.61
C THR A 158 12.10 23.89 -9.64
N ALA A 159 11.06 24.71 -9.87
CA ALA A 159 10.71 25.84 -9.01
C ALA A 159 9.64 25.48 -7.97
N VAL A 160 9.12 24.24 -7.99
CA VAL A 160 8.14 23.77 -7.02
C VAL A 160 8.84 23.57 -5.66
N PRO A 161 8.39 24.24 -4.57
CA PRO A 161 8.97 24.06 -3.25
C PRO A 161 8.62 22.70 -2.66
N ALA A 162 9.37 22.29 -1.63
CA ALA A 162 9.12 21.02 -0.92
C ALA A 162 7.69 20.89 -0.40
N GLY A 163 7.18 21.93 0.28
CA GLY A 163 5.82 21.94 0.82
C GLY A 163 5.53 20.69 1.66
N THR A 164 4.40 20.05 1.38
CA THR A 164 3.92 18.81 2.01
C THR A 164 4.30 17.54 1.25
N THR A 165 5.21 17.62 0.26
CA THR A 165 5.45 16.52 -0.69
C THR A 165 5.83 15.19 0.00
N ASP A 166 6.60 15.26 1.09
CA ASP A 166 6.99 14.09 1.88
C ASP A 166 5.78 13.41 2.56
N ALA A 167 4.97 14.19 3.28
CA ALA A 167 3.76 13.71 3.94
C ALA A 167 2.70 13.20 2.93
N ASP A 168 2.55 13.89 1.80
CA ASP A 168 1.64 13.48 0.72
C ASP A 168 2.07 12.13 0.11
N LEU A 169 3.38 11.95 -0.08
CA LEU A 169 3.96 10.69 -0.59
C LEU A 169 3.81 9.56 0.43
N GLN A 170 4.09 9.79 1.71
CA GLN A 170 3.88 8.81 2.77
C GLN A 170 2.40 8.38 2.84
N THR A 171 1.48 9.34 2.78
CA THR A 171 0.04 9.05 2.75
C THR A 171 -0.33 8.20 1.53
N ALA A 172 0.17 8.55 0.33
CA ALA A 172 -0.07 7.75 -0.86
C ALA A 172 0.42 6.30 -0.69
N ALA A 173 1.63 6.11 -0.15
CA ALA A 173 2.19 4.79 0.12
C ALA A 173 1.32 3.98 1.09
N GLN A 174 0.88 4.60 2.19
CA GLN A 174 0.05 3.96 3.21
C GLN A 174 -1.34 3.56 2.69
N VAL A 175 -1.97 4.37 1.86
CA VAL A 175 -3.29 4.04 1.29
C VAL A 175 -3.17 2.92 0.24
N ILE A 176 -2.11 2.91 -0.57
CA ILE A 176 -1.84 1.79 -1.49
C ILE A 176 -1.59 0.50 -0.70
N GLU A 177 -0.78 0.57 0.36
CA GLU A 177 -0.52 -0.57 1.25
C GLU A 177 -1.81 -1.08 1.91
N MET A 178 -2.72 -0.19 2.31
CA MET A 178 -4.01 -0.58 2.87
C MET A 178 -4.79 -1.50 1.93
N LEU A 179 -4.83 -1.22 0.62
CA LEU A 179 -5.51 -2.10 -0.33
C LEU A 179 -4.79 -3.45 -0.49
N LEU A 180 -3.45 -3.45 -0.47
CA LEU A 180 -2.65 -4.69 -0.50
C LEU A 180 -2.90 -5.56 0.74
N ILE A 181 -2.98 -4.96 1.93
CA ILE A 181 -3.29 -5.68 3.17
C ILE A 181 -4.72 -6.22 3.14
N ARG A 182 -5.69 -5.47 2.61
CA ARG A 182 -7.06 -5.97 2.40
C ARG A 182 -7.09 -7.18 1.47
N ASP A 183 -6.37 -7.14 0.35
CA ASP A 183 -6.25 -8.29 -0.56
C ASP A 183 -5.57 -9.49 0.10
N HIS A 184 -4.49 -9.26 0.86
CA HIS A 184 -3.83 -10.32 1.64
C HIS A 184 -4.79 -10.96 2.64
N THR A 185 -5.57 -10.15 3.35
CA THR A 185 -6.56 -10.59 4.34
C THR A 185 -7.64 -11.44 3.66
N ARG A 186 -8.20 -10.95 2.54
CA ARG A 186 -9.16 -11.70 1.71
C ARG A 186 -8.60 -13.06 1.32
N MET A 187 -7.38 -13.11 0.76
CA MET A 187 -6.78 -14.37 0.32
C MET A 187 -6.52 -15.35 1.46
N LYS A 188 -6.21 -14.85 2.66
CA LYS A 188 -5.89 -15.68 3.82
C LYS A 188 -7.15 -16.26 4.48
N HIS A 189 -8.24 -15.51 4.47
CA HIS A 189 -9.43 -15.81 5.28
C HIS A 189 -10.67 -16.20 4.48
N ASP A 190 -10.82 -15.66 3.26
CA ASP A 190 -12.06 -15.79 2.49
C ASP A 190 -11.88 -16.59 1.19
N ALA A 191 -10.67 -16.63 0.63
CA ALA A 191 -10.43 -17.29 -0.65
C ALA A 191 -10.28 -18.81 -0.50
N THR A 192 -10.94 -19.54 -1.41
CA THR A 192 -10.75 -20.98 -1.62
C THR A 192 -9.79 -21.28 -2.78
N THR A 193 -9.38 -20.25 -3.51
CA THR A 193 -8.41 -20.30 -4.60
C THR A 193 -6.96 -20.33 -4.07
N PRO A 194 -5.98 -20.78 -4.88
CA PRO A 194 -4.58 -20.75 -4.49
C PRO A 194 -4.09 -19.34 -4.15
N TYR A 195 -3.18 -19.25 -3.18
CA TYR A 195 -2.64 -17.97 -2.72
C TYR A 195 -1.83 -17.25 -3.82
N ASP A 196 -2.29 -16.06 -4.22
CA ASP A 196 -1.70 -15.23 -5.27
C ASP A 196 -1.06 -13.96 -4.68
N SER A 197 0.20 -14.10 -4.27
CA SER A 197 0.92 -13.09 -3.49
C SER A 197 1.07 -11.72 -4.17
N THR A 198 1.02 -10.67 -3.34
CA THR A 198 1.39 -9.27 -3.66
C THR A 198 2.52 -8.74 -2.76
N HIS A 199 3.30 -9.65 -2.19
CA HIS A 199 4.31 -9.34 -1.19
C HIS A 199 5.39 -8.37 -1.71
N GLU A 200 5.80 -8.49 -2.97
CA GLU A 200 6.80 -7.61 -3.58
C GLU A 200 6.32 -6.15 -3.61
N GLN A 201 5.06 -5.93 -3.98
CA GLN A 201 4.45 -4.59 -4.00
C GLN A 201 4.37 -4.01 -2.59
N GLN A 202 3.98 -4.83 -1.60
CA GLN A 202 3.91 -4.38 -0.20
C GLN A 202 5.29 -4.03 0.35
N PHE A 203 6.29 -4.90 0.12
CA PHE A 203 7.65 -4.70 0.61
C PHE A 203 8.29 -3.43 0.02
N ARG A 204 8.02 -3.14 -1.27
CA ARG A 204 8.47 -1.92 -1.95
C ARG A 204 7.98 -0.63 -1.28
N LEU A 205 6.81 -0.67 -0.64
CA LEU A 205 6.22 0.51 0.02
C LEU A 205 6.77 0.77 1.42
N LEU A 206 7.32 -0.24 2.10
CA LEU A 206 7.72 -0.14 3.51
C LEU A 206 8.66 1.05 3.83
N PRO A 207 9.70 1.36 3.02
CA PRO A 207 10.58 2.49 3.32
C PRO A 207 9.87 3.85 3.34
N VAL A 208 8.74 3.95 2.66
CA VAL A 208 7.98 5.20 2.50
C VAL A 208 6.76 5.21 3.42
N ALA A 209 6.05 4.09 3.54
CA ALA A 209 4.85 3.99 4.37
C ALA A 209 5.18 4.00 5.87
N HIS A 210 6.27 3.33 6.26
CA HIS A 210 6.72 3.14 7.65
C HIS A 210 8.23 3.42 7.80
N PRO A 211 8.68 4.67 7.57
CA PRO A 211 10.11 4.98 7.53
C PRO A 211 10.83 4.64 8.84
N GLU A 212 10.18 4.84 9.99
CA GLU A 212 10.74 4.54 11.31
C GLU A 212 10.91 3.03 11.54
N ASP A 213 9.85 2.24 11.29
CA ASP A 213 9.89 0.79 11.43
C ASP A 213 10.90 0.16 10.46
N TRP A 214 10.97 0.69 9.23
CA TRP A 214 11.93 0.26 8.23
C TRP A 214 13.37 0.51 8.66
N ALA A 215 13.66 1.71 9.19
CA ALA A 215 14.98 2.03 9.74
C ALA A 215 15.36 1.09 10.90
N ALA A 216 14.42 0.85 11.83
CA ALA A 216 14.62 -0.07 12.95
C ALA A 216 14.90 -1.52 12.49
N PHE A 217 14.19 -1.98 11.46
CA PHE A 217 14.41 -3.29 10.84
C PHE A 217 15.83 -3.43 10.25
N LEU A 218 16.29 -2.42 9.49
CA LEU A 218 17.64 -2.41 8.92
C LEU A 218 18.72 -2.38 10.01
N ASP A 219 18.51 -1.60 11.07
CA ASP A 219 19.42 -1.52 12.21
C ASP A 219 19.53 -2.87 12.92
N ALA A 220 18.41 -3.55 13.17
CA ALA A 220 18.40 -4.88 13.79
C ALA A 220 19.14 -5.92 12.93
N GLY A 221 18.94 -5.90 11.60
CA GLY A 221 19.65 -6.78 10.67
C GLY A 221 21.16 -6.54 10.62
N SER A 222 21.61 -5.29 10.84
CA SER A 222 23.04 -4.94 10.88
C SER A 222 23.74 -5.46 12.14
N ARG A 223 23.04 -5.50 13.29
CA ARG A 223 23.56 -5.97 14.59
C ARG A 223 23.63 -7.50 14.70
N GLY A 224 22.93 -8.23 13.83
CA GLY A 224 22.89 -9.70 13.82
C GLY A 224 24.02 -10.36 13.02
N LYS A 225 24.93 -9.60 12.39
CA LYS A 225 26.13 -10.19 11.78
C LYS A 225 27.16 -10.48 12.88
N PRO A 226 27.49 -11.75 13.18
CA PRO A 226 28.54 -12.05 14.15
C PRO A 226 29.84 -11.41 13.71
N ASP A 227 30.57 -10.87 14.68
CA ASP A 227 31.91 -10.33 14.44
C ASP A 227 32.78 -11.48 13.87
N PRO A 228 33.43 -11.32 12.71
CA PRO A 228 34.34 -12.33 12.20
C PRO A 228 35.45 -12.68 13.21
N ALA A 229 35.73 -11.80 14.19
CA ALA A 229 36.64 -12.09 15.30
C ALA A 229 36.08 -13.09 16.34
N GLU A 230 34.76 -13.23 16.49
CA GLU A 230 34.15 -14.24 17.38
C GLU A 230 34.07 -15.63 16.73
N THR A 231 34.11 -15.70 15.40
CA THR A 231 34.00 -16.97 14.67
C THR A 231 35.28 -17.80 14.73
N THR A 232 36.45 -17.15 14.89
CA THR A 232 37.74 -17.83 15.09
C THR A 232 37.95 -18.36 16.51
N ALA A 233 37.21 -17.87 17.51
CA ALA A 233 37.35 -18.33 18.90
C ALA A 233 36.61 -19.65 19.20
N ARG A 234 35.56 -20.00 18.43
CA ARG A 234 34.78 -21.25 18.63
C ARG A 234 35.33 -22.49 17.93
N SER A 235 36.37 -22.37 17.11
CA SER A 235 36.97 -23.51 16.39
C SER A 235 38.09 -24.21 17.17
N ALA A 236 38.31 -23.86 18.45
CA ALA A 236 39.45 -24.34 19.24
C ALA A 236 39.05 -25.00 20.57
N GLU A 237 37.89 -25.66 20.65
CA GLU A 237 37.60 -26.58 21.77
C GLU A 237 37.91 -28.04 21.38
N PRO A 238 38.72 -28.76 22.18
CA PRO A 238 39.00 -30.17 21.95
C PRO A 238 37.79 -31.05 22.32
N ALA A 239 37.54 -32.07 21.51
CA ALA A 239 36.49 -33.06 21.69
C ALA A 239 36.56 -33.74 23.09
N GLY A 240 35.71 -33.30 24.01
CA GLY A 240 35.50 -33.90 25.32
C GLY A 240 34.29 -34.83 25.32
N GLU A 241 34.55 -36.09 25.67
CA GLU A 241 33.67 -37.18 26.14
C GLU A 241 32.15 -37.13 25.90
N LYS A 242 31.66 -38.14 25.17
CA LYS A 242 30.24 -38.52 25.12
C LYS A 242 29.80 -39.04 26.50
N PRO A 243 28.70 -38.55 27.07
CA PRO A 243 28.08 -39.19 28.24
C PRO A 243 27.32 -40.45 27.81
N GLU A 244 27.55 -41.53 28.55
CA GLU A 244 26.82 -42.80 28.46
C GLU A 244 25.33 -42.61 28.76
N ILE A 245 24.48 -43.26 27.96
CA ILE A 245 23.03 -43.32 28.14
C ILE A 245 22.74 -44.59 28.97
N PRO A 246 22.13 -44.49 30.18
CA PRO A 246 21.67 -45.66 30.90
C PRO A 246 20.43 -46.24 30.23
N SER A 247 20.47 -47.55 29.97
CA SER A 247 19.35 -48.36 29.52
C SER A 247 18.52 -48.85 30.71
N ASP A 248 17.24 -48.46 30.78
CA ASP A 248 16.23 -49.13 31.62
C ASP A 248 15.07 -49.51 30.66
N GLN A 249 15.00 -50.76 30.20
CA GLN A 249 14.33 -51.91 30.83
C GLN A 249 12.84 -51.68 31.12
N GLU A 250 12.04 -52.22 30.19
CA GLU A 250 10.85 -53.06 30.38
C GLU A 250 10.06 -52.88 31.69
N ASN A 251 8.82 -52.41 31.55
CA ASN A 251 7.75 -52.93 32.39
C ASN A 251 6.47 -53.09 31.55
N ASP A 252 6.30 -54.32 31.07
CA ASP A 252 5.10 -54.84 30.42
C ASP A 252 4.34 -55.69 31.45
N GLN A 253 3.02 -55.81 31.28
CA GLN A 253 2.01 -56.55 32.09
C GLN A 253 1.33 -55.77 33.24
N ALA A 254 0.02 -55.90 33.52
CA ALA A 254 -1.15 -56.50 32.87
C ALA A 254 -2.39 -56.25 33.79
N ALA A 255 -3.57 -56.62 33.28
CA ALA A 255 -4.89 -56.83 33.94
C ALA A 255 -5.81 -55.59 34.00
N GLU A 256 -6.85 -55.50 33.15
CA GLU A 256 -8.12 -56.27 33.17
C GLU A 256 -8.88 -56.17 34.50
N SER A 257 -9.92 -55.33 34.53
CA SER A 257 -11.29 -55.59 35.01
C SER A 257 -12.20 -54.43 34.62
#